data_AF-A0A7W8VHY6-F1
#
_entry.id   AF-A0A7W8VHY6-F1
#
_cell.length_a   1.000
_cell.length_b   1.000
_cell.length_c   1.000
_cell.angle_alpha   90.00
_cell.angle_beta   90.00
_cell.angle_gamma   90.00
#
_symmetry.space_group_name_H-M   'P 1'
#
loop_
_entity.id
_entity.type
_entity.pdbx_description
1 polymer ?
#
loop_
_entity_poly.entity_id
_entity_poly.type
_entity_poly.pdbx_seq_one_letter_code
_entity_poly.pdbx_strand_id
1 'polypeptide(L)'
;MYKYKINEYLYGLNVVEYSAARKIIPQELEISLNTFHNYRNIRIDSEADIPYCMIRKLEILFKMNRGGLENFKIKGEDLQSLIYKRKGKK
;
A
#
# COMPACT_ATOMS: atom_id res chain seq x y z
N MET A 1 -0.36 12.81 6.25
CA MET A 1 0.41 11.78 5.54
C MET A 1 -0.53 10.69 5.08
N TYR A 2 -0.37 10.19 3.85
CA TYR A 2 -1.17 9.08 3.33
C TYR A 2 -0.58 7.74 3.77
N LYS A 3 -1.44 6.73 3.92
CA LYS A 3 -1.07 5.37 4.35
C LYS A 3 -0.17 4.66 3.32
N TYR A 4 -0.30 5.03 2.04
CA TYR A 4 0.46 4.47 0.94
C TYR A 4 1.06 5.57 0.06
N LYS A 5 2.22 5.28 -0.55
CA LYS A 5 3.01 6.19 -1.39
C LYS A 5 2.50 6.36 -2.81
N ILE A 6 1.21 6.05 -3.06
CA ILE A 6 0.62 6.12 -4.40
C ILE A 6 0.71 7.55 -4.96
N ASN A 7 0.36 8.55 -4.15
CA ASN A 7 0.47 9.96 -4.55
C ASN A 7 1.92 10.38 -4.82
N GLU A 8 2.85 9.96 -3.97
CA GLU A 8 4.28 10.27 -4.11
C GLU A 8 4.84 9.73 -5.43
N TYR A 9 4.49 8.48 -5.79
CA TYR A 9 4.87 7.91 -7.08
C TYR A 9 4.26 8.71 -8.25
N LEU A 10 2.95 8.99 -8.19
CA LEU A 10 2.26 9.69 -9.27
C LEU A 10 2.79 11.13 -9.48
N TYR A 11 3.14 11.84 -8.40
CA TYR A 11 3.71 13.19 -8.51
C TYR A 11 5.11 13.23 -9.12
N GLY A 12 5.80 12.09 -9.20
CA GLY A 12 7.06 11.96 -9.94
C GLY A 12 6.89 11.84 -11.46
N LEU A 13 5.65 11.67 -11.95
CA LEU A 13 5.34 11.53 -13.37
C LEU A 13 5.12 12.90 -14.03
N ASN A 14 5.36 12.99 -15.33
CA ASN A 14 4.95 14.17 -16.10
C ASN A 14 3.42 14.21 -16.31
N VAL A 15 2.88 15.33 -16.81
CA VAL A 15 1.43 15.54 -16.96
C VAL A 15 0.76 14.48 -17.85
N VAL A 16 1.43 14.06 -18.92
CA VAL A 16 0.91 13.05 -19.86
C VAL A 16 0.86 11.68 -19.20
N GLU A 17 1.97 11.28 -18.57
CA GLU A 17 2.09 10.03 -17.82
C GLU A 17 1.10 9.96 -16.65
N TYR A 18 0.96 11.05 -15.90
CA TYR A 18 0.02 11.16 -14.79
C TYR A 18 -1.42 10.94 -15.26
N SER A 19 -1.81 11.57 -16.37
CA SER A 19 -3.13 11.42 -16.98
C SER A 19 -3.38 9.99 -17.44
N ALA A 20 -2.39 9.36 -18.07
CA ALA A 20 -2.46 7.97 -18.50
C ALA A 20 -2.55 7.00 -17.31
N ALA A 21 -1.69 7.17 -16.30
CA ALA A 21 -1.64 6.34 -15.09
C ALA A 21 -2.98 6.35 -14.35
N ARG A 22 -3.65 7.50 -14.25
CA ARG A 22 -4.99 7.60 -13.64
C ARG A 22 -6.07 6.78 -14.34
N LYS A 23 -5.88 6.45 -15.63
CA LYS A 23 -6.83 5.62 -16.40
C LYS A 23 -6.42 4.15 -16.39
N ILE A 24 -5.13 3.88 -16.58
CA ILE A 24 -4.58 2.52 -16.71
C ILE A 24 -4.62 1.79 -15.36
N ILE A 25 -4.20 2.44 -14.26
CA ILE A 25 -4.11 1.76 -12.96
C ILE A 25 -5.47 1.20 -12.50
N PRO A 26 -6.59 1.95 -12.52
CA PRO A 26 -7.89 1.38 -12.18
C PRO A 26 -8.29 0.20 -13.07
N GLN A 27 -7.93 0.24 -14.37
CA GLN A 27 -8.25 -0.84 -15.33
C GLN A 27 -7.46 -2.12 -15.01
N GLU A 28 -6.14 -2.02 -14.78
CA GLU A 28 -5.27 -3.16 -14.42
C GLU A 28 -5.64 -3.79 -13.07
N LEU A 29 -6.20 -2.98 -12.17
CA LEU A 29 -6.70 -3.42 -10.88
C LEU A 29 -8.16 -3.91 -10.93
N GLU A 30 -8.85 -3.74 -12.06
CA GLU A 30 -10.28 -4.06 -12.25
C GLU A 30 -11.18 -3.35 -11.22
N ILE A 31 -10.85 -2.09 -10.89
CA ILE A 31 -11.58 -1.26 -9.93
C ILE A 31 -12.14 0.02 -10.57
N SER A 32 -13.14 0.59 -9.92
CA SER A 32 -13.64 1.91 -10.32
C SER A 32 -12.59 3.01 -10.10
N LEU A 33 -12.66 4.08 -10.91
CA LEU A 33 -11.84 5.26 -10.71
C LEU A 33 -12.03 5.85 -9.30
N ASN A 34 -13.25 5.80 -8.76
CA ASN A 34 -13.55 6.26 -7.40
C ASN A 34 -12.83 5.42 -6.34
N THR A 35 -12.80 4.10 -6.49
CA THR A 35 -12.05 3.20 -5.60
C THR A 35 -10.56 3.54 -5.63
N PHE A 36 -10.00 3.78 -6.82
CA PHE A 36 -8.61 4.21 -6.93
C PHE A 36 -8.35 5.57 -6.26
N HIS A 37 -9.28 6.52 -6.39
CA HIS A 37 -9.23 7.79 -5.67
C HIS A 37 -9.25 7.60 -4.15
N ASN A 38 -10.06 6.68 -3.64
CA ASN A 38 -10.07 6.36 -2.21
C ASN A 38 -8.73 5.77 -1.78
N TYR A 39 -8.20 4.79 -2.52
CA TYR A 39 -6.92 4.12 -2.23
C TYR A 39 -5.76 5.11 -2.08
N ARG A 40 -5.60 6.04 -3.02
CA ARG A 40 -4.52 7.04 -2.95
C ARG A 40 -4.70 8.09 -1.84
N ASN A 41 -5.89 8.20 -1.27
CA ASN A 41 -6.23 9.20 -0.26
C ASN A 41 -6.44 8.63 1.15
N ILE A 42 -6.25 7.33 1.36
CA ILE A 42 -6.33 6.73 2.70
C ILE A 42 -5.29 7.40 3.60
N ARG A 43 -5.75 7.96 4.71
CA ARG A 43 -4.88 8.59 5.70
C ARG A 43 -4.20 7.52 6.56
N ILE A 44 -3.00 7.81 7.06
CA ILE A 44 -2.22 6.84 7.86
C ILE A 44 -2.93 6.39 9.15
N ASP A 45 -3.79 7.25 9.69
CA ASP A 45 -4.61 7.05 10.90
C ASP A 45 -5.97 6.37 10.61
N SER A 46 -6.27 6.08 9.34
CA SER A 46 -7.54 5.47 8.93
C SER A 46 -7.55 3.96 9.15
N GLU A 47 -8.67 3.44 9.65
CA GLU A 47 -8.96 2.01 9.71
C GLU A 47 -9.14 1.38 8.32
N ALA A 48 -9.56 2.17 7.33
CA ALA A 48 -9.65 1.71 5.95
C ALA A 48 -8.29 1.24 5.43
N ASP A 49 -8.32 0.22 4.56
CA ASP A 49 -7.12 -0.40 3.99
C ASP A 49 -7.34 -0.82 2.54
N ILE A 50 -6.24 -1.02 1.82
CA ILE A 50 -6.27 -1.59 0.48
C ILE A 50 -6.05 -3.10 0.61
N PRO A 51 -6.86 -3.95 -0.06
CA PRO A 51 -6.62 -5.38 -0.08
C PRO A 51 -5.19 -5.71 -0.51
N TYR A 52 -4.53 -6.63 0.20
CA TYR A 52 -3.12 -6.97 -0.04
C TYR A 52 -2.81 -7.31 -1.50
N CYS A 53 -3.69 -8.06 -2.19
CA CYS A 53 -3.50 -8.37 -3.61
C CYS A 53 -3.39 -7.12 -4.50
N MET A 54 -4.14 -6.07 -4.20
CA MET A 54 -4.09 -4.79 -4.91
C MET A 54 -2.80 -4.03 -4.58
N ILE A 55 -2.35 -4.06 -3.33
CA ILE A 55 -1.03 -3.54 -2.94
C ILE A 55 0.07 -4.22 -3.73
N ARG A 56 0.02 -5.56 -3.84
CA ARG A 56 1.00 -6.34 -4.62
C ARG A 56 1.04 -5.94 -6.08
N LYS A 57 -0.13 -5.78 -6.71
CA LYS A 57 -0.23 -5.33 -8.11
C LYS A 57 0.34 -3.91 -8.28
N LEU A 58 0.00 -2.98 -7.39
CA LEU A 58 0.53 -1.62 -7.40
C LEU A 58 2.05 -1.56 -7.25
N GLU A 59 2.62 -2.36 -6.34
CA GLU A 59 4.08 -2.47 -6.18
C GLU A 59 4.76 -2.94 -7.46
N ILE A 60 4.16 -3.92 -8.16
CA ILE A 60 4.69 -4.40 -9.45
C ILE A 60 4.60 -3.30 -10.51
N LEU A 61 3.44 -2.63 -10.64
CA LEU A 61 3.24 -1.53 -11.59
C LEU A 61 4.24 -0.39 -11.37
N PHE A 62 4.59 -0.11 -10.12
CA PHE A 62 5.52 0.95 -9.74
C PHE A 62 6.98 0.48 -9.62
N LYS A 63 7.27 -0.80 -9.94
CA LYS A 63 8.59 -1.42 -9.81
C LYS A 63 9.19 -1.29 -8.40
N MET A 64 8.35 -1.39 -7.37
CA MET A 64 8.75 -1.35 -5.97
C MET A 64 8.97 -2.76 -5.41
N ASN A 65 9.85 -2.86 -4.41
CA ASN A 65 10.01 -4.08 -3.61
C ASN A 65 8.78 -4.35 -2.74
N ARG A 66 8.67 -5.58 -2.22
CA ARG A 66 7.61 -5.97 -1.29
C ARG A 66 7.61 -5.07 -0.05
N GLY A 67 6.46 -4.48 0.28
CA GLY A 67 6.31 -3.52 1.38
C GLY A 67 6.82 -2.11 1.05
N GLY A 68 7.21 -1.85 -0.21
CA GLY A 68 7.76 -0.55 -0.63
C GLY A 68 6.70 0.55 -0.74
N LEU A 69 5.44 0.16 -0.99
CA LEU A 69 4.33 1.08 -1.18
C LEU A 69 3.81 1.67 0.15
N GLU A 70 4.05 1.00 1.27
CA GLU A 70 3.55 1.38 2.59
C GLU A 70 4.35 2.56 3.16
N ASN A 71 3.63 3.49 3.80
CA ASN A 71 4.22 4.62 4.53
C ASN A 71 4.40 4.36 6.03
N PHE A 72 4.11 3.13 6.47
CA PHE A 72 4.22 2.69 7.85
C PHE A 72 5.09 1.43 7.92
N LYS A 73 5.57 1.11 9.12
CA LYS A 73 6.31 -0.14 9.36
C LYS A 73 5.46 -1.03 10.25
N ILE A 74 5.06 -2.19 9.73
CA ILE A 74 4.52 -3.25 10.56
C ILE A 74 5.67 -3.85 11.37
N LYS A 75 5.51 -3.88 12.69
CA LYS A 75 6.43 -4.56 13.60
C LYS A 75 5.66 -5.68 14.29
N GLY A 76 6.29 -6.84 14.40
CA GLY A 76 5.76 -7.98 15.12
C GLY A 76 6.90 -8.84 15.63
N GLU A 77 6.68 -9.48 16.77
CA GLU A 77 7.56 -10.54 17.24
C GLU A 77 7.17 -11.85 16.55
N ASP A 78 8.15 -12.70 16.28
CA ASP A 78 7.86 -14.03 15.76
C ASP A 78 7.17 -14.90 16.83
N LEU A 79 6.43 -15.90 16.36
CA LEU A 79 5.65 -16.78 17.23
C LEU A 79 6.52 -17.50 18.25
N GLN A 80 7.74 -17.92 17.89
CA GLN A 80 8.60 -18.64 18.83
C GLN A 80 9.04 -17.73 19.97
N SER A 81 9.49 -16.51 19.66
CA SER A 81 9.84 -15.49 20.66
C SER A 81 8.67 -15.22 21.62
N LEU A 82 7.45 -15.11 21.09
CA LEU A 82 6.24 -14.94 21.90
C LEU A 82 5.95 -16.15 22.81
N ILE A 83 6.13 -17.38 22.30
CA ILE A 83 5.95 -18.61 23.08
C ILE A 83 6.97 -18.68 24.23
N TYR A 84 8.24 -18.41 23.95
CA TYR A 84 9.30 -18.43 24.98
C TYR A 84 9.06 -17.38 26.06
N LYS A 85 8.72 -16.14 25.69
CA LYS A 85 8.38 -15.07 26.65
C LYS A 85 7.20 -15.44 27.57
N ARG A 86 6.21 -16.18 27.07
CA ARG A 86 5.05 -16.62 27.87
C ARG A 86 5.36 -17.83 28.76
N LYS A 87 6.25 -18.73 28.33
CA LYS A 87 6.68 -19.89 29.15
C LYS A 87 7.63 -19.51 30.30
N GLY A 88 8.47 -18.49 30.12
CA GLY A 88 9.39 -17.99 31.16
C GLY A 88 8.76 -17.11 32.24
N LYS A 89 7.44 -16.89 32.22
CA LYS A 89 6.68 -16.16 33.25
C LYS A 89 6.04 -17.09 34.30
N LYS A 90 6.69 -18.21 34.62
CA LYS A 90 6.30 -19.08 35.75
C LYS A 90 7.32 -18.97 36.86
#